data_AF-A0A9X2YIT3-F1
#
_entry.id   AF-A0A9X2YIT3-F1
#
_cell.length_a   1.000
_cell.length_b   1.000
_cell.length_c   1.000
_cell.angle_alpha   90.00
_cell.angle_beta   90.00
_cell.angle_gamma   90.00
#
_symmetry.space_group_name_H-M   'P 1'
#
loop_
_entity.id
_entity.type
_entity.pdbx_description
1 polymer ?
#
loop_
_entity_poly.entity_id
_entity_poly.type
_entity_poly.pdbx_seq_one_letter_code
_entity_poly.pdbx_strand_id
1 'polypeptide(L)' 'LDGVAVLLGGEACPADIVDRWAPRRVLINAYGPTEATVYATMSPPLTPGSGPAPIGSPVPTAAVFVL' A
#
# COMPACT_ATOMS: atom_id res chain seq x y z
N LEU A 1 21.04 -4.38 -0.45
CA LEU A 1 19.59 -4.67 -0.35
C LEU A 1 18.89 -4.31 -1.66
N ASP A 2 19.52 -4.56 -2.80
CA ASP A 2 18.83 -4.43 -4.08
C ASP A 2 17.86 -5.60 -4.19
N GLY A 3 16.57 -5.30 -4.45
CA GLY A 3 15.49 -6.30 -4.51
C GLY A 3 14.56 -6.39 -3.30
N VAL A 4 14.65 -5.49 -2.31
CA VAL A 4 13.70 -5.46 -1.18
C VAL A 4 12.54 -4.50 -1.46
N ALA A 5 11.31 -5.01 -1.37
CA ALA A 5 10.10 -4.20 -1.35
C ALA A 5 9.73 -3.79 0.08
N VAL A 6 9.18 -2.58 0.24
CA VAL A 6 8.68 -2.07 1.52
C VAL A 6 7.16 -2.06 1.47
N LEU A 7 6.54 -2.77 2.40
CA LEU A 7 5.09 -2.77 2.60
C LEU A 7 4.73 -1.82 3.75
N LEU A 8 3.84 -0.88 3.48
CA LEU A 8 3.23 0.00 4.47
C LEU A 8 1.82 -0.50 4.79
N GLY A 9 1.33 -0.29 6.01
CA GLY A 9 -0.03 -0.64 6.39
C GLY A 9 -0.32 -0.31 7.85
N GLY A 10 -1.60 -0.35 8.21
CA GLY A 10 -2.08 -0.04 9.56
C GLY A 10 -2.46 1.42 9.79
N GLU A 11 -1.81 2.37 9.10
CA GLU A 11 -2.13 3.79 9.15
C GLU A 11 -2.19 4.40 7.74
N ALA A 12 -2.90 5.50 7.58
CA ALA A 12 -2.92 6.23 6.31
C ALA A 12 -1.50 6.74 5.97
N CYS A 13 -0.98 6.39 4.79
CA CYS A 13 0.34 6.83 4.36
C CYS A 13 0.26 8.21 3.66
N PRO A 14 0.83 9.27 4.26
CA PRO A 14 0.83 10.60 3.66
C PRO A 14 1.80 10.71 2.48
N ALA A 15 1.63 11.77 1.67
CA ALA A 15 2.36 11.99 0.43
C ALA A 15 3.88 12.15 0.65
N ASP A 16 4.29 12.80 1.72
CA ASP A 16 5.70 13.04 2.07
C ASP A 16 6.48 11.72 2.32
N ILE A 17 5.80 10.71 2.87
CA ILE A 17 6.37 9.37 3.01
C ILE A 17 6.50 8.69 1.65
N VAL A 18 5.50 8.80 0.78
CA VAL A 18 5.58 8.25 -0.59
C VAL A 18 6.76 8.88 -1.33
N ASP A 19 6.85 10.20 -1.34
CA ASP A 19 7.88 10.97 -2.05
C ASP A 19 9.29 10.65 -1.56
N ARG A 20 9.44 10.38 -0.26
CA ARG A 20 10.72 10.06 0.36
C ARG A 20 11.21 8.65 0.03
N TRP A 21 10.32 7.66 -0.01
CA TRP A 21 10.71 6.24 -0.03
C TRP A 21 10.55 5.57 -1.41
N ALA A 22 9.53 5.95 -2.18
CA ALA A 22 9.26 5.37 -3.50
C ALA A 22 10.39 5.55 -4.54
N PRO A 23 11.22 6.63 -4.57
CA PRO A 23 12.28 6.75 -5.57
C PRO A 23 13.38 5.69 -5.46
N ARG A 24 13.51 5.04 -4.29
CA ARG A 24 14.66 4.17 -3.96
C ARG A 24 14.27 2.72 -3.75
N ARG A 25 12.97 2.41 -3.62
CA ARG A 25 12.44 1.09 -3.26
C ARG A 25 11.10 0.88 -3.95
N VAL A 26 10.73 -0.38 -4.19
CA VAL A 26 9.35 -0.72 -4.49
C VAL A 26 8.54 -0.52 -3.21
N LEU A 27 7.75 0.55 -3.16
CA LEU A 27 6.90 0.90 -2.03
C LEU A 27 5.46 0.53 -2.36
N ILE A 28 4.82 -0.26 -1.50
CA ILE A 28 3.43 -0.70 -1.69
C ILE A 28 2.67 -0.41 -0.39
N ASN A 29 1.48 0.17 -0.52
CA ASN A 29 0.56 0.33 0.61
C ASN A 29 -0.41 -0.85 0.63
N ALA A 30 -0.63 -1.43 1.80
CA ALA A 30 -1.54 -2.53 2.03
C ALA A 30 -2.51 -2.17 3.17
N TYR A 31 -3.75 -2.63 3.04
CA TYR A 31 -4.78 -2.40 4.05
C TYR A 31 -5.57 -3.67 4.30
N GLY A 32 -5.80 -3.97 5.58
CA GLY A 32 -6.84 -4.88 6.01
C GLY A 32 -6.88 -4.96 7.53
N PRO A 33 -8.05 -5.29 8.10
CA PRO A 33 -8.18 -5.57 9.52
C PRO A 33 -7.56 -6.95 9.86
N THR A 34 -7.31 -7.18 11.15
CA THR A 34 -6.84 -8.49 11.65
C THR A 34 -7.75 -9.63 11.21
N GLU A 35 -9.06 -9.39 11.24
CA GLU A 35 -10.13 -10.32 10.88
C GLU A 35 -10.10 -10.75 9.41
N ALA A 36 -9.43 -9.99 8.53
CA ALA A 36 -9.29 -10.28 7.11
C ALA A 36 -7.89 -10.79 6.73
N THR A 37 -7.13 -11.35 7.68
CA THR A 37 -5.80 -11.97 7.45
C THR A 37 -4.73 -10.96 7.03
N VAL A 38 -4.45 -9.98 7.90
CA VAL A 38 -3.38 -8.96 7.76
C VAL A 38 -3.68 -7.87 6.71
N TYR A 39 -3.97 -8.22 5.45
CA TYR A 39 -4.38 -7.26 4.44
C TYR A 39 -5.36 -7.87 3.44
N ALA A 40 -6.37 -7.09 3.08
CA ALA A 40 -7.39 -7.41 2.09
C ALA A 40 -7.18 -6.67 0.76
N THR A 41 -6.46 -5.55 0.77
CA THR A 41 -6.14 -4.76 -0.44
C THR A 41 -4.67 -4.37 -0.48
N MET A 42 -4.17 -4.15 -1.70
CA MET A 42 -2.82 -3.64 -1.95
C MET A 42 -2.83 -2.64 -3.09
N SER A 43 -2.02 -1.57 -2.97
CA SER A 43 -1.75 -0.64 -4.06
C SER A 43 -0.83 -1.26 -5.10
N PRO A 44 -0.80 -0.74 -6.35
CA PRO A 44 0.38 -0.92 -7.19
C PRO A 44 1.61 -0.26 -6.54
N PRO A 45 2.83 -0.50 -7.05
CA PRO A 45 4.01 0.26 -6.65
C PRO A 45 3.75 1.76 -6.71
N LEU A 46 4.02 2.46 -5.60
CA LEU A 46 3.77 3.88 -5.47
C LEU A 46 4.82 4.70 -6.22
N THR A 47 4.41 5.87 -6.70
CA THR A 47 5.25 6.79 -7.45
C THR A 47 5.33 8.14 -6.75
N PRO A 48 6.49 8.80 -6.65
CA PRO A 48 6.59 10.15 -6.12
C PRO A 48 5.66 11.12 -6.86
N GLY A 49 5.07 12.07 -6.14
CA GLY A 49 4.15 13.07 -6.66
C GLY A 49 2.71 12.58 -6.86
N SER A 50 2.39 11.32 -6.53
CA SER A 50 1.01 10.79 -6.67
C SER A 50 0.08 11.18 -5.51
N GLY A 51 0.59 11.90 -4.50
CA GLY A 51 -0.16 12.23 -3.29
C GLY A 51 -0.18 11.08 -2.26
N PRO A 52 -1.12 11.11 -1.29
CA PRO A 52 -1.26 10.07 -0.28
C PRO A 52 -1.49 8.69 -0.89
N ALA A 53 -0.98 7.63 -0.25
CA ALA A 53 -1.09 6.29 -0.81
C ALA A 53 -2.53 5.76 -0.71
N PRO A 54 -3.12 5.24 -1.81
CA PRO A 54 -4.42 4.58 -1.76
C PRO A 54 -4.31 3.22 -1.07
N ILE A 55 -5.43 2.68 -0.56
CA ILE A 55 -5.49 1.31 -0.04
C ILE A 55 -5.40 0.25 -1.17
N GLY A 56 -5.63 0.67 -2.41
CA GLY A 56 -5.46 -0.16 -3.60
C GLY A 56 -6.67 -1.03 -3.95
N SER A 57 -6.40 -2.22 -4.48
CA SER A 57 -7.41 -3.16 -4.97
C SER A 57 -7.39 -4.47 -4.18
N PRO A 58 -8.51 -5.23 -4.15
CA PRO A 58 -8.55 -6.51 -3.45
C PRO A 58 -7.45 -7.47 -3.89
N VAL A 59 -6.84 -8.17 -2.92
CA VAL A 59 -5.92 -9.27 -3.21
C VAL A 59 -6.70 -10.46 -3.82
N PRO A 60 -6.02 -11.42 -4.48
CA PRO A 60 -6.69 -12.60 -5.00
C PRO A 60 -7.56 -13.26 -3.94
N THR A 61 -8.77 -13.69 -4.32
CA THR A 61 -9.78 -14.33 -3.45
C THR A 61 -10.43 -13.43 -2.39
N ALA A 62 -10.09 -12.15 -2.31
CA ALA A 62 -10.78 -11.16 -1.47
C ALA A 62 -11.71 -10.26 -2.31
N ALA A 63 -12.66 -9.61 -1.64
CA ALA A 63 -13.52 -8.59 -2.24
C ALA A 63 -13.68 -7.40 -1.29
N VAL A 64 -13.86 -6.21 -1.86
CA VAL A 64 -14.14 -4.98 -1.11
C VAL A 64 -15.38 -4.33 -1.70
N PHE A 65 -16.28 -3.92 -0.82
CA PHE A 65 -17.53 -3.28 -1.16
C PHE A 65 -17.64 -1.94 -0.44
N VAL A 66 -17.97 -0.89 -1.18
CA VAL A 66 -18.45 0.39 -0.62
C VAL A 66 -19.95 0.38 -0.84
N LEU A 67 -20.70 0.41 0.26
CA LEU A 67 -22.16 0.26 0.27
C LEU A 67 -22.83 1.57 0.67
#